data_AF-A0A354GIM8-F1
#
_entry.id   AF-A0A354GIM8-F1
#
_cell.length_a   1.000
_cell.length_b   1.000
_cell.length_c   1.000
_cell.angle_alpha   90.00
_cell.angle_beta   90.00
_cell.angle_gamma   90.00
#
_symmetry.space_group_name_H-M   'P 1'
#
loop_
_entity.id
_entity.type
_entity.pdbx_description
1 polymer ?
#
loop_
_entity_poly.entity_id
_entity_poly.type
_entity_poly.pdbx_seq_one_letter_code
_entity_poly.pdbx_strand_id
1 'polypeptide(L)'
;FLFAISYFIFISIIPVVIHGTLKYRSKNTLWKGIQFHYLGSKSELYWKFLSGLLTTFLTLGIYTPWFFTELRKYIISHLRFGNLSFEFKGEGAQLFWIQIKFILLFPLTFGIYSFWFIKELLQFYINNIEVNQNEIKTRLQLDVRTGDIFRLTIINFALIIFSFGLAMPFVILRTYKALASFIQIEDSIQINKIQQANYKTTFKDDFLDLKLV
;
A
#
# COMPACT_ATOMS: atom_id res chain seq x y z
N PHE A 1 25.39 16.64 15.00
CA PHE A 1 24.31 16.59 16.01
C PHE A 1 23.00 17.18 15.47
N LEU A 2 22.96 18.46 15.05
CA LEU A 2 21.75 19.11 14.48
C LEU A 2 21.09 18.34 13.31
N PHE A 3 21.88 17.86 12.34
CA PHE A 3 21.36 17.07 11.22
C PHE A 3 20.70 15.76 11.65
N ALA A 4 21.27 15.07 12.64
CA ALA A 4 20.71 13.80 13.14
C ALA A 4 19.38 14.03 13.88
N ILE A 5 19.30 15.12 14.67
CA ILE A 5 18.05 15.52 15.34
C ILE A 5 16.98 15.88 14.31
N SER A 6 17.33 16.69 13.31
CA SER A 6 16.40 17.06 12.23
C SER A 6 15.88 15.81 11.51
N TYR A 7 16.76 14.87 11.14
CA TYR A 7 16.38 13.63 10.49
C TYR A 7 15.42 12.77 11.33
N PHE A 8 15.68 12.65 12.63
CA PHE A 8 14.81 11.93 13.55
C PHE A 8 13.41 12.56 13.65
N ILE A 9 13.33 13.89 13.67
CA ILE A 9 12.06 14.62 13.66
C ILE A 9 11.28 14.32 12.38
N PHE A 10 11.93 14.39 11.21
CA PHE A 10 11.28 14.07 9.93
C PHE A 10 10.72 12.66 9.92
N ILE A 11 11.48 11.67 10.41
CA ILE A 11 11.04 10.28 10.50
C ILE A 11 9.84 10.12 11.44
N SER A 12 9.83 10.78 12.59
CA SER A 12 8.74 10.69 13.57
C SER A 12 7.43 11.30 13.05
N ILE A 13 7.49 12.27 12.14
CA ILE A 13 6.32 12.88 11.50
C ILE A 13 5.66 11.94 10.47
N ILE A 14 6.42 11.06 9.81
CA ILE A 14 5.92 10.13 8.77
C ILE A 14 4.68 9.35 9.22
N PRO A 15 4.66 8.62 10.35
CA PRO A 15 3.49 7.84 10.75
C PRO A 15 2.26 8.71 11.01
N VAL A 16 2.45 9.92 11.54
CA VAL A 16 1.36 10.89 11.78
C VAL A 16 0.76 11.35 10.45
N VAL A 17 1.61 11.66 9.48
CA VAL A 17 1.19 12.05 8.12
C VAL A 17 0.49 10.89 7.41
N ILE A 18 1.00 9.67 7.51
CA ILE A 18 0.36 8.48 6.95
C ILE A 18 -1.04 8.30 7.53
N HIS A 19 -1.19 8.34 8.86
CA HIS A 19 -2.51 8.23 9.48
C HIS A 19 -3.46 9.37 9.02
N GLY A 20 -2.97 10.62 9.02
CA GLY A 20 -3.77 11.78 8.62
C GLY A 20 -4.24 11.69 7.17
N THR A 21 -3.34 11.33 6.26
CA THR A 21 -3.64 11.18 4.83
C THR A 21 -4.60 10.03 4.57
N LEU A 22 -4.45 8.88 5.22
CA LEU A 22 -5.38 7.75 5.09
C LEU A 22 -6.76 8.10 5.60
N LYS A 23 -6.87 8.76 6.75
CA LYS A 23 -8.14 9.20 7.33
C LYS A 23 -8.85 10.26 6.47
N TYR A 24 -8.09 11.19 5.90
CA TYR A 24 -8.64 12.20 5.00
C TYR A 24 -9.10 11.60 3.66
N ARG A 25 -8.24 10.78 3.04
CA ARG A 25 -8.54 10.17 1.73
C ARG A 25 -9.69 9.18 1.81
N SER A 26 -9.79 8.38 2.87
CA SER A 26 -10.89 7.41 3.02
C SER A 26 -12.26 8.10 3.08
N LYS A 27 -12.39 9.16 3.89
CA LYS A 27 -13.63 9.95 3.99
C LYS A 27 -14.08 10.60 2.68
N ASN A 28 -13.12 11.03 1.87
CA ASN A 28 -13.39 11.75 0.62
C ASN A 28 -13.44 10.83 -0.62
N THR A 29 -13.03 9.57 -0.48
CA THR A 29 -13.16 8.57 -1.55
C THR A 29 -14.54 7.95 -1.46
N LEU A 30 -15.40 8.36 -2.38
CA LEU A 30 -16.73 7.81 -2.58
C LEU A 30 -16.73 6.99 -3.87
N TRP A 31 -17.17 5.74 -3.80
CA TRP A 31 -17.44 4.95 -5.00
C TRP A 31 -18.87 4.43 -4.96
N LYS A 32 -19.65 4.73 -6.01
CA LYS A 32 -21.08 4.41 -6.10
C LYS A 32 -21.89 4.81 -4.86
N GLY A 33 -21.54 5.93 -4.23
CA GLY A 33 -22.20 6.43 -3.00
C GLY A 33 -21.70 5.82 -1.69
N ILE A 34 -20.79 4.85 -1.73
CA ILE A 34 -20.23 4.18 -0.55
C ILE A 34 -18.86 4.79 -0.23
N GLN A 35 -18.67 5.15 1.04
CA GLN A 35 -17.42 5.74 1.54
C GLN A 35 -16.44 4.67 2.01
N PHE A 36 -15.15 4.90 1.76
CA PHE A 36 -14.10 4.16 2.43
C PHE A 36 -13.98 4.60 3.89
N HIS A 37 -13.70 3.64 4.78
CA HIS A 37 -13.45 3.90 6.18
C HIS A 37 -12.09 3.32 6.58
N TYR A 38 -11.28 4.15 7.24
CA TYR A 38 -10.04 3.71 7.87
C TYR A 38 -10.23 3.68 9.38
N LEU A 39 -10.16 2.48 9.96
CA LEU A 39 -10.42 2.23 11.39
C LEU A 39 -9.13 2.16 12.23
N GLY A 40 -7.96 2.42 11.62
CA GLY A 40 -6.69 2.33 12.35
C GLY A 40 -6.54 3.44 13.38
N SER A 41 -5.88 3.14 14.50
CA SER A 41 -5.61 4.11 15.55
C SER A 41 -4.28 4.84 15.32
N LYS A 42 -4.19 6.11 15.77
CA LYS A 42 -2.96 6.91 15.64
C LYS A 42 -1.80 6.35 16.43
N SER A 43 -2.08 6.04 17.71
CA SER A 43 -1.09 5.58 18.68
C SER A 43 -0.54 4.20 18.32
N GLU A 44 -1.39 3.28 17.89
CA GLU A 44 -0.94 1.94 17.52
C GLU A 44 -0.09 1.96 16.24
N LEU A 45 -0.49 2.71 15.22
CA LEU A 45 0.34 2.89 14.02
C LEU A 45 1.69 3.50 14.39
N TYR A 46 1.69 4.52 15.24
CA TYR A 46 2.92 5.18 15.69
C TYR A 46 3.85 4.20 16.41
N TRP A 47 3.33 3.42 17.37
CA TRP A 47 4.15 2.45 18.09
C TRP A 47 4.64 1.32 17.20
N LYS A 48 3.81 0.78 16.30
CA LYS A 48 4.25 -0.22 15.30
C LYS A 48 5.34 0.33 14.38
N PHE A 49 5.21 1.59 13.96
CA PHE A 49 6.21 2.25 13.13
C PHE A 49 7.53 2.40 13.88
N LEU A 50 7.48 2.89 15.12
CA LEU A 50 8.68 3.10 15.93
C LEU A 50 9.36 1.79 16.30
N SER A 51 8.62 0.75 16.70
CA SER A 51 9.20 -0.56 17.01
C SER A 51 9.91 -1.14 15.79
N GLY A 52 9.27 -1.10 14.62
CA GLY A 52 9.87 -1.59 13.39
C GLY A 52 11.09 -0.78 12.93
N LEU A 53 11.10 0.54 13.16
CA LEU A 53 12.28 1.37 12.93
C LEU A 53 13.44 1.01 13.85
N LEU A 54 13.18 0.83 15.16
CA LEU A 54 14.20 0.42 16.12
C LEU A 54 14.80 -0.93 15.75
N THR A 55 13.98 -1.92 15.38
CA THR A 55 14.44 -3.22 14.91
C THR A 55 15.22 -3.10 13.61
N THR A 56 14.80 -2.24 12.68
CA THR A 56 15.52 -2.01 11.43
C THR A 56 16.89 -1.38 11.69
N PHE A 57 16.98 -0.41 12.60
CA PHE A 57 18.25 0.19 12.99
C PHE A 57 19.18 -0.82 13.67
N LEU A 58 18.63 -1.63 14.58
CA LEU A 58 19.39 -2.67 15.29
C LEU A 58 19.92 -3.77 14.35
N THR A 59 19.13 -4.13 13.32
CA THR A 59 19.50 -5.16 12.32
C THR A 59 20.26 -4.59 11.12
N LEU A 60 20.76 -3.34 11.20
CA LEU A 60 21.48 -2.66 10.13
C LEU A 60 20.72 -2.63 8.78
N GLY A 61 19.39 -2.51 8.84
CA GLY A 61 18.53 -2.42 7.67
C GLY A 61 18.01 -3.75 7.14
N ILE A 62 18.46 -4.90 7.65
CA ILE A 62 18.02 -6.21 7.17
C ILE A 62 16.52 -6.43 7.40
N TYR A 63 15.97 -5.88 8.49
CA TYR A 63 14.55 -6.03 8.82
C TYR A 63 13.60 -5.14 7.98
N THR A 64 14.13 -4.27 7.11
CA THR A 64 13.35 -3.34 6.27
C THR A 64 12.17 -3.98 5.52
N PRO A 65 12.31 -5.12 4.81
CA PRO A 65 11.18 -5.73 4.11
C PRO A 65 10.10 -6.25 5.06
N TRP A 66 10.46 -6.82 6.22
CA TRP A 66 9.48 -7.21 7.24
C TRP A 66 8.72 -6.00 7.77
N PHE A 67 9.44 -4.93 8.11
CA PHE A 67 8.84 -3.68 8.55
C PHE A 67 7.80 -3.13 7.55
N PHE A 68 8.15 -3.05 6.26
CA PHE A 68 7.21 -2.62 5.23
C PHE A 68 6.02 -3.55 5.08
N THR A 69 6.22 -4.87 5.18
CA THR A 69 5.10 -5.81 5.14
C THR A 69 4.17 -5.66 6.34
N GLU A 70 4.69 -5.53 7.56
CA GLU A 70 3.89 -5.36 8.78
C GLU A 70 3.11 -4.04 8.77
N LEU A 71 3.76 -2.95 8.36
CA LEU A 71 3.09 -1.66 8.23
C LEU A 71 1.97 -1.73 7.19
N ARG A 72 2.21 -2.39 6.05
CA ARG A 72 1.19 -2.58 5.02
C ARG A 72 0.06 -3.49 5.49
N LYS A 73 0.36 -4.57 6.21
CA LYS A 73 -0.64 -5.44 6.88
C LYS A 73 -1.55 -4.61 7.76
N TYR A 74 -0.96 -3.77 8.61
CA TYR A 74 -1.71 -2.89 9.50
C TYR A 74 -2.62 -1.92 8.74
N ILE A 75 -2.09 -1.23 7.73
CA ILE A 75 -2.87 -0.26 6.98
C ILE A 75 -4.03 -0.93 6.23
N ILE A 76 -3.76 -2.03 5.52
CA ILE A 76 -4.76 -2.73 4.71
C ILE A 76 -5.81 -3.40 5.59
N SER A 77 -5.41 -4.02 6.71
CA SER A 77 -6.35 -4.69 7.63
C SER A 77 -7.37 -3.75 8.27
N HIS A 78 -7.02 -2.47 8.39
CA HIS A 78 -7.88 -1.42 8.94
C HIS A 78 -8.63 -0.62 7.88
N LEU A 79 -8.45 -0.93 6.59
CA LEU A 79 -9.27 -0.38 5.52
C LEU A 79 -10.56 -1.19 5.37
N ARG A 80 -11.68 -0.49 5.26
CA ARG A 80 -13.02 -1.04 5.04
C ARG A 80 -13.71 -0.28 3.92
N PHE A 81 -14.48 -0.98 3.11
CA PHE A 81 -15.27 -0.39 2.04
C PHE A 81 -16.68 -0.98 2.04
N GLY A 82 -17.66 -0.25 2.58
CA GLY A 82 -19.01 -0.81 2.76
C GLY A 82 -18.96 -2.07 3.63
N ASN A 83 -19.37 -3.22 3.11
CA ASN A 83 -19.25 -4.52 3.79
C ASN A 83 -17.96 -5.30 3.44
N LEU A 84 -17.04 -4.71 2.67
CA LEU A 84 -15.76 -5.33 2.33
C LEU A 84 -14.71 -5.04 3.40
N SER A 85 -14.02 -6.09 3.84
CA SER A 85 -12.78 -6.01 4.59
C SER A 85 -11.61 -6.42 3.71
N PHE A 86 -10.47 -5.74 3.85
CA PHE A 86 -9.24 -6.08 3.16
C PHE A 86 -8.25 -6.67 4.15
N GLU A 87 -7.50 -7.67 3.72
CA GLU A 87 -6.41 -8.27 4.48
C GLU A 87 -5.19 -8.41 3.56
N PHE A 88 -3.99 -8.21 4.10
CA PHE A 88 -2.76 -8.43 3.37
C PHE A 88 -2.02 -9.61 3.98
N LYS A 89 -1.79 -10.68 3.22
CA LYS A 89 -1.15 -11.91 3.68
C LYS A 89 0.31 -12.06 3.26
N GLY A 90 0.91 -11.02 2.67
CA GLY A 90 2.29 -11.07 2.17
C GLY A 90 3.30 -11.28 3.30
N GLU A 91 4.31 -12.10 3.04
CA GLU A 91 5.38 -12.39 3.99
C GLU A 91 6.61 -11.52 3.75
N GLY A 92 7.25 -11.05 4.84
CA GLY A 92 8.47 -10.26 4.76
C GLY A 92 9.62 -10.99 4.07
N ALA A 93 9.71 -12.32 4.23
CA ALA A 93 10.72 -13.15 3.59
C ALA A 93 10.60 -13.15 2.04
N GLN A 94 9.38 -13.15 1.50
CA GLN A 94 9.17 -13.08 0.06
C GLN A 94 9.63 -11.72 -0.48
N LEU A 95 9.31 -10.62 0.21
CA LEU A 95 9.77 -9.28 -0.17
C LEU A 95 11.30 -9.15 -0.05
N PHE A 96 11.90 -9.76 0.97
CA PHE A 96 13.35 -9.82 1.14
C PHE A 96 14.02 -10.48 -0.06
N TRP A 97 13.54 -11.64 -0.51
CA TRP A 97 14.09 -12.30 -1.70
C TRP A 97 13.95 -11.48 -2.99
N ILE A 98 12.83 -10.77 -3.16
CA ILE A 98 12.65 -9.85 -4.30
C ILE A 98 13.69 -8.73 -4.25
N GLN A 99 13.96 -8.15 -3.07
CA GLN A 99 14.97 -7.11 -2.90
C GLN A 99 16.39 -7.63 -3.12
N ILE A 100 16.74 -8.82 -2.63
CA ILE A 100 18.05 -9.44 -2.86
C ILE A 100 18.28 -9.69 -4.35
N LYS A 101 17.29 -10.24 -5.08
CA LYS A 101 17.36 -10.39 -6.53
C LYS A 101 17.60 -9.05 -7.22
N PHE A 102 16.93 -7.99 -6.78
CA PHE A 102 17.16 -6.65 -7.32
C PHE A 102 18.58 -6.14 -7.06
N ILE A 103 19.06 -6.20 -5.82
CA ILE A 103 20.41 -5.72 -5.45
C ILE A 103 21.50 -6.45 -6.25
N LEU A 104 21.32 -7.75 -6.49
CA LEU A 104 22.29 -8.57 -7.23
C LEU A 104 22.20 -8.33 -8.75
N LEU A 105 21.00 -8.37 -9.32
CA LEU A 105 20.81 -8.35 -10.78
C LEU A 105 20.79 -6.93 -11.36
N PHE A 106 20.42 -5.92 -10.58
CA PHE A 106 20.39 -4.53 -11.04
C PHE A 106 21.76 -4.04 -11.56
N PRO A 107 22.88 -4.15 -10.79
CA PRO A 107 24.18 -3.74 -11.32
C PRO A 107 24.66 -4.66 -12.45
N LEU A 108 24.39 -5.96 -12.37
CA LEU A 108 24.80 -6.93 -13.39
C LEU A 108 24.15 -6.66 -14.76
N THR A 109 22.90 -6.21 -14.76
CA THR A 109 22.11 -5.95 -15.98
C THR A 109 22.08 -4.47 -16.36
N PHE A 110 22.92 -3.63 -15.73
CA PHE A 110 22.93 -2.17 -15.93
C PHE A 110 21.53 -1.54 -15.83
N GLY A 111 20.73 -2.00 -14.87
CA GLY A 111 19.39 -1.47 -14.59
C GLY A 111 18.24 -2.07 -15.41
N ILE A 112 18.51 -2.93 -16.40
CA ILE A 112 17.47 -3.59 -17.20
C ILE A 112 16.57 -4.47 -16.31
N TYR A 113 17.10 -5.09 -15.25
CA TYR A 113 16.31 -5.89 -14.32
C TYR A 113 15.23 -5.09 -13.56
N SER A 114 15.30 -3.75 -13.54
CA SER A 114 14.31 -2.91 -12.87
C SER A 114 12.87 -3.17 -13.34
N PHE A 115 12.66 -3.53 -14.61
CA PHE A 115 11.33 -3.86 -15.13
C PHE A 115 10.74 -5.13 -14.51
N TRP A 116 11.57 -6.16 -14.30
CA TRP A 116 11.17 -7.38 -13.61
C TRP A 116 10.92 -7.11 -12.13
N PHE A 117 11.79 -6.32 -11.49
CA PHE A 117 11.59 -5.94 -10.10
C PHE A 117 10.26 -5.19 -9.88
N ILE A 118 9.93 -4.21 -10.73
CA ILE A 118 8.65 -3.50 -10.65
C ILE A 118 7.47 -4.47 -10.80
N LYS A 119 7.54 -5.39 -11.78
CA LYS A 119 6.54 -6.44 -11.95
C LYS A 119 6.40 -7.30 -10.69
N GLU A 120 7.49 -7.90 -10.22
CA GLU A 120 7.49 -8.80 -9.06
C GLU A 120 6.98 -8.10 -7.80
N LEU A 121 7.36 -6.84 -7.61
CA LEU A 121 6.92 -6.02 -6.50
C LEU A 121 5.41 -5.72 -6.56
N LEU A 122 4.89 -5.36 -7.73
CA LEU A 122 3.46 -5.12 -7.94
C LEU A 122 2.66 -6.41 -7.75
N GLN A 123 3.12 -7.52 -8.32
CA GLN A 123 2.49 -8.83 -8.13
C GLN A 123 2.50 -9.24 -6.66
N PHE A 124 3.63 -9.06 -5.96
CA PHE A 124 3.70 -9.32 -4.53
C PHE A 124 2.69 -8.47 -3.74
N TYR A 125 2.56 -7.18 -4.05
CA TYR A 125 1.64 -6.33 -3.31
C TYR A 125 0.17 -6.56 -3.63
N ILE A 126 -0.18 -6.90 -4.88
CA ILE A 126 -1.58 -7.11 -5.28
C ILE A 126 -2.03 -8.54 -4.97
N ASN A 127 -1.24 -9.56 -5.33
CA ASN A 127 -1.63 -10.97 -5.20
C ASN A 127 -1.80 -11.40 -3.74
N ASN A 128 -1.17 -10.67 -2.82
CA ASN A 128 -1.27 -10.90 -1.38
C ASN A 128 -2.39 -10.10 -0.71
N ILE A 129 -3.21 -9.35 -1.47
CA ILE A 129 -4.40 -8.69 -0.94
C ILE A 129 -5.57 -9.66 -1.09
N GLU A 130 -6.19 -10.00 0.04
CA GLU A 130 -7.45 -10.70 0.10
C GLU A 130 -8.56 -9.71 0.43
N VAL A 131 -9.67 -9.81 -0.31
CA VAL A 131 -10.91 -9.09 -0.05
C VAL A 131 -11.89 -10.07 0.55
N ASN A 132 -12.42 -9.77 1.72
CA ASN A 132 -13.45 -10.55 2.38
C ASN A 132 -14.78 -9.80 2.27
N GLN A 133 -15.76 -10.44 1.64
CA GLN A 133 -17.14 -9.96 1.52
C GLN A 133 -18.06 -10.99 2.15
N ASN A 134 -18.66 -10.68 3.31
CA ASN A 134 -19.60 -11.58 4.00
C ASN A 134 -19.08 -13.04 4.10
N GLU A 135 -17.83 -13.22 4.56
CA GLU A 135 -17.13 -14.52 4.71
C GLU A 135 -16.56 -15.15 3.42
N ILE A 136 -16.87 -14.60 2.24
CA ILE A 136 -16.27 -15.02 0.97
C ILE A 136 -14.93 -14.31 0.80
N LYS A 137 -13.83 -15.07 0.89
CA LYS A 137 -12.47 -14.58 0.67
C LYS A 137 -12.10 -14.69 -0.80
N THR A 138 -11.83 -13.56 -1.43
CA THR A 138 -11.39 -13.47 -2.82
C THR A 138 -10.02 -12.82 -2.88
N ARG A 139 -9.08 -13.41 -3.60
CA ARG A 139 -7.76 -12.82 -3.81
C ARG A 139 -7.79 -11.88 -4.99
N LEU A 140 -7.11 -10.75 -4.88
CA LEU A 140 -6.82 -9.94 -6.06
C LEU A 140 -5.70 -10.62 -6.84
N GLN A 141 -5.82 -10.71 -8.16
CA GLN A 141 -4.76 -11.26 -9.00
C GLN A 141 -4.27 -10.19 -9.97
N LEU A 142 -2.95 -10.01 -10.07
CA LEU A 142 -2.32 -9.12 -11.02
C LEU A 142 -1.67 -9.92 -12.15
N ASP A 143 -2.32 -9.92 -13.30
CA ASP A 143 -1.79 -10.52 -14.53
C ASP A 143 -1.15 -9.44 -15.39
N VAL A 144 0.13 -9.19 -15.15
CA VAL A 144 0.92 -8.20 -15.90
C VAL A 144 2.17 -8.84 -16.48
N ARG A 145 2.42 -8.61 -17.76
CA ARG A 145 3.63 -9.10 -18.43
C ARG A 145 4.75 -8.08 -18.28
N THR A 146 5.99 -8.55 -18.32
CA THR A 146 7.17 -7.66 -18.25
C THR A 146 7.19 -6.66 -19.41
N GLY A 147 6.74 -7.08 -20.60
CA GLY A 147 6.61 -6.19 -21.77
C GLY A 147 5.62 -5.04 -21.56
N ASP A 148 4.55 -5.25 -20.79
CA ASP A 148 3.59 -4.20 -20.47
C ASP A 148 4.19 -3.17 -19.53
N ILE A 149 4.93 -3.61 -18.51
CA ILE A 149 5.68 -2.72 -17.60
C ILE A 149 6.75 -1.95 -18.37
N PHE A 150 7.50 -2.61 -19.26
CA PHE A 150 8.49 -1.96 -20.09
C PHE A 150 7.86 -0.86 -20.95
N ARG A 151 6.78 -1.18 -21.69
CA ARG A 151 6.06 -0.22 -22.52
C ARG A 151 5.51 0.94 -21.69
N LEU A 152 4.94 0.67 -20.53
CA LEU A 152 4.40 1.70 -19.64
C LEU A 152 5.52 2.65 -19.16
N THR A 153 6.63 2.10 -18.67
CA THR A 153 7.75 2.88 -18.13
C THR A 153 8.42 3.72 -19.21
N ILE A 154 8.70 3.16 -20.39
CA ILE A 154 9.33 3.89 -21.49
C ILE A 154 8.46 5.05 -21.98
N ILE A 155 7.15 4.81 -22.16
CA ILE A 155 6.22 5.88 -22.58
C ILE A 155 6.12 6.96 -21.51
N ASN A 156 5.99 6.57 -20.24
CA ASN A 156 5.94 7.51 -19.12
C ASN A 156 7.20 8.38 -19.06
N PHE A 157 8.37 7.77 -19.21
CA PHE A 157 9.65 8.47 -19.21
C PHE A 157 9.77 9.43 -20.39
N ALA A 158 9.41 8.99 -21.60
CA ALA A 158 9.38 9.84 -22.78
C ALA A 158 8.47 11.05 -22.57
N LEU A 159 7.24 10.84 -22.05
CA LEU A 159 6.31 11.94 -21.76
C LEU A 159 6.89 12.94 -20.76
N ILE A 160 7.54 12.47 -19.70
CA ILE A 160 8.15 13.35 -18.69
C ILE A 160 9.29 14.16 -19.30
N ILE A 161 10.20 13.53 -20.06
CA ILE A 161 11.33 14.22 -20.68
C ILE A 161 10.85 15.26 -21.70
N PHE A 162 10.01 14.87 -22.65
CA PHE A 162 9.57 15.76 -23.72
C PHE A 162 8.68 16.91 -23.23
N SER A 163 7.97 16.71 -22.11
CA SER A 163 7.17 17.77 -21.48
C SER A 163 7.93 18.57 -20.43
N PHE A 164 9.22 18.29 -20.20
CA PHE A 164 10.00 18.86 -19.10
C PHE A 164 9.31 18.73 -17.74
N GLY A 165 8.67 17.58 -17.50
CA GLY A 165 7.95 17.27 -16.27
C GLY A 165 6.50 17.77 -16.21
N LEU A 166 6.02 18.57 -17.18
CA LEU A 166 4.64 19.05 -17.19
C LEU A 166 3.61 17.93 -17.36
N ALA A 167 3.98 16.82 -18.00
CA ALA A 167 3.10 15.66 -18.18
C ALA A 167 2.96 14.79 -16.91
N MET A 168 3.60 15.12 -15.78
CA MET A 168 3.55 14.31 -14.55
C MET A 168 2.13 13.94 -14.09
N PRO A 169 1.15 14.88 -14.01
CA PRO A 169 -0.22 14.53 -13.62
C PRO A 169 -0.86 13.51 -14.58
N PHE A 170 -0.62 13.67 -15.89
CA PHE A 170 -1.12 12.75 -16.91
C PHE A 170 -0.47 11.36 -16.80
N VAL A 171 0.85 11.29 -16.60
CA VAL A 171 1.59 10.04 -16.41
C VAL A 171 1.09 9.27 -15.20
N ILE A 172 0.83 9.96 -14.09
CA ILE A 172 0.28 9.35 -12.87
C ILE A 172 -1.08 8.71 -13.16
N LEU A 173 -2.01 9.43 -13.80
CA LEU A 173 -3.34 8.92 -14.12
C LEU A 173 -3.29 7.73 -15.09
N ARG A 174 -2.43 7.80 -16.12
CA ARG A 174 -2.20 6.72 -17.07
C ARG A 174 -1.70 5.46 -16.37
N THR A 175 -0.75 5.62 -15.46
CA THR A 175 -0.15 4.51 -14.70
C THR A 175 -1.20 3.84 -13.81
N TYR A 176 -2.01 4.60 -13.06
CA TYR A 176 -3.08 4.02 -12.25
C TYR A 176 -4.13 3.28 -13.08
N LYS A 177 -4.53 3.84 -14.24
CA LYS A 177 -5.48 3.17 -15.15
C LYS A 177 -4.91 1.88 -15.72
N ALA A 178 -3.64 1.88 -16.13
CA ALA A 178 -2.96 0.69 -16.64
C ALA A 178 -2.87 -0.40 -15.55
N LEU A 179 -2.45 -0.03 -14.34
CA LEU A 179 -2.41 -0.97 -13.22
C LEU A 179 -3.78 -1.55 -12.91
N ALA A 180 -4.83 -0.72 -12.87
CA ALA A 180 -6.20 -1.19 -12.63
C ALA A 180 -6.69 -2.16 -13.71
N SER A 181 -6.26 -2.00 -14.98
CA SER A 181 -6.63 -2.92 -16.06
C SER A 181 -5.96 -4.29 -15.98
N PHE A 182 -4.84 -4.41 -15.27
CA PHE A 182 -4.15 -5.68 -15.05
C PHE A 182 -4.67 -6.45 -13.83
N ILE A 183 -5.47 -5.79 -12.98
CA ILE A 183 -6.07 -6.43 -11.81
C ILE A 183 -7.28 -7.23 -12.31
N GLN A 184 -7.15 -8.55 -12.25
CA GLN A 184 -8.26 -9.47 -12.41
C GLN A 184 -8.90 -9.65 -11.04
N ILE A 185 -10.16 -9.22 -10.93
CA ILE A 185 -11.01 -9.53 -9.80
C ILE A 185 -11.71 -10.82 -10.18
N GLU A 186 -11.45 -11.89 -9.44
CA GLU A 186 -12.21 -13.13 -9.61
C GLU A 186 -13.70 -12.80 -9.48
N ASP A 187 -14.53 -13.26 -10.42
CA ASP A 187 -15.95 -12.87 -10.61
C ASP A 187 -16.87 -13.21 -9.40
N SER A 188 -16.31 -13.64 -8.27
CA SER A 188 -16.99 -13.89 -7.00
C SER A 188 -17.42 -12.61 -6.26
N ILE A 189 -16.83 -11.44 -6.56
CA ILE A 189 -17.22 -10.19 -5.90
C ILE A 189 -18.53 -9.67 -6.51
N GLN A 190 -19.61 -9.81 -5.75
CA GLN A 190 -20.92 -9.31 -6.16
C GLN A 190 -20.97 -7.79 -5.96
N ILE A 191 -20.46 -7.04 -6.95
CA ILE A 191 -20.42 -5.57 -6.98
C ILE A 191 -21.81 -4.95 -6.73
N ASN A 192 -22.87 -5.64 -7.15
CA ASN A 192 -24.26 -5.20 -7.01
C ASN A 192 -24.82 -5.37 -5.58
N LYS A 193 -24.12 -6.06 -4.67
CA LYS A 193 -24.53 -6.27 -3.27
C LYS A 193 -23.67 -5.49 -2.26
N ILE A 194 -22.77 -4.63 -2.72
CA ILE A 194 -21.99 -3.79 -1.79
C ILE A 194 -22.96 -2.77 -1.19
N GLN A 195 -23.18 -2.87 0.12
CA GLN A 195 -24.01 -1.96 0.89
C GLN A 195 -23.14 -1.13 1.84
N GLN A 196 -23.60 0.09 2.14
CA GLN A 196 -22.91 0.94 3.10
C GLN A 196 -23.09 0.37 4.51
N ALA A 197 -22.01 -0.15 5.10
CA ALA A 197 -22.03 -0.53 6.50
C ALA A 197 -22.08 0.73 7.38
N ASN A 198 -22.93 0.71 8.39
CA ASN A 198 -23.23 1.85 9.24
C ASN A 198 -22.20 1.94 10.39
N TYR A 199 -21.00 2.47 10.10
CA TYR A 199 -19.89 2.52 11.06
C TYR A 199 -20.01 3.58 12.18
N LYS A 200 -21.09 4.38 12.17
CA LYS A 200 -21.26 5.53 13.07
C LYS A 200 -21.53 5.16 14.53
N THR A 201 -22.04 3.95 14.81
CA THR A 201 -22.37 3.48 16.16
C THR A 201 -21.16 2.84 16.84
N THR A 202 -20.47 1.89 16.20
CA THR A 202 -19.33 1.17 16.81
C THR A 202 -18.15 2.07 17.18
N PHE A 203 -17.86 3.11 16.39
CA PHE A 203 -16.74 4.03 16.66
C PHE A 203 -17.05 5.03 17.79
N LYS A 204 -18.31 5.25 18.13
CA LYS A 204 -18.68 6.10 19.27
C LYS A 204 -18.52 5.32 20.57
N ASP A 205 -18.84 4.02 20.54
CA ASP A 205 -18.76 3.13 21.69
C ASP A 205 -17.29 2.77 22.02
N ASP A 206 -16.45 2.47 21.03
CA ASP A 206 -14.99 2.24 21.24
C ASP A 206 -14.26 3.44 21.88
N PHE A 207 -14.70 4.67 21.58
CA PHE A 207 -14.14 5.89 22.16
C PHE A 207 -14.68 6.20 23.56
N LEU A 208 -15.85 5.66 23.91
CA LEU A 208 -16.41 5.74 25.24
C LEU A 208 -15.75 4.71 26.16
N ASP A 209 -15.44 3.51 25.65
CA ASP A 209 -14.76 2.46 26.40
C ASP A 209 -13.28 2.82 26.70
N LEU A 210 -12.59 3.50 25.77
CA LEU A 210 -11.23 4.01 25.98
C LEU A 210 -11.13 5.21 26.95
N LYS A 211 -12.25 5.79 27.37
CA LYS A 211 -12.29 6.88 28.37
C LYS A 211 -12.71 6.40 29.76
N LEU A 212 -13.03 5.12 29.92
CA LEU A 212 -13.54 4.54 31.17
C LEU A 212 -12.57 3.52 31.80
N VAL A 213 -11.29 3.52 31.40
CA VAL A 213 -10.19 2.79 32.07
C VAL A 213 -9.07 3.78 32.37
#